data_AF-A0A9W4NBQ9-F1
#
_entry.id   AF-A0A9W4NBQ9-F1
#
_cell.length_a   1.000
_cell.length_b   1.000
_cell.length_c   1.000
_cell.angle_alpha   90.00
_cell.angle_beta   90.00
_cell.angle_gamma   90.00
#
_symmetry.space_group_name_H-M   'P 1'
#
loop_
_entity.id
_entity.type
_entity.pdbx_description
1 polymer ?
#
loop_
_entity_poly.entity_id
_entity_poly.type
_entity_poly.pdbx_seq_one_letter_code
_entity_poly.pdbx_strand_id
1 'polypeptide(L)'
;MINPVDSWFHTAVSSFYNSNQGQPEHRFATQEIAKMSKALTEFAQLAQNVKNAPSKFTGAAAEGSRLIPSRTKDALFQFRVDAGRYNDKTKHLNVNLQVNSQAKSPALKDWVKKNTTHGKLATATFDTTAEDKDAEYTRVLNELVKLGKEKLG
;
A
#
# COMPACT_ATOMS: atom_id res chain seq x y z
N MET A 1 -25.27 -55.86 -38.59
CA MET A 1 -25.70 -56.95 -37.68
C MET A 1 -25.14 -56.67 -36.30
N ILE A 2 -25.61 -57.36 -35.26
CA ILE A 2 -25.48 -56.93 -33.85
C ILE A 2 -24.71 -57.98 -33.02
N ASN A 3 -23.56 -57.58 -32.44
CA ASN A 3 -22.92 -58.13 -31.23
C ASN A 3 -22.50 -59.64 -31.31
N PRO A 4 -21.90 -60.29 -30.27
CA PRO A 4 -21.59 -59.82 -28.90
C PRO A 4 -20.17 -60.15 -28.33
N VAL A 5 -19.97 -59.71 -27.08
CA VAL A 5 -19.08 -60.11 -25.93
C VAL A 5 -18.09 -61.30 -26.07
N ASP A 6 -16.99 -61.48 -25.31
CA ASP A 6 -16.44 -60.86 -24.06
C ASP A 6 -14.87 -61.06 -24.02
N SER A 7 -14.02 -60.91 -22.97
CA SER A 7 -14.18 -60.79 -21.50
C SER A 7 -12.97 -60.13 -20.76
N TRP A 8 -12.94 -60.31 -19.43
CA TRP A 8 -12.09 -59.77 -18.34
C TRP A 8 -10.66 -60.41 -18.27
N PHE A 9 -9.61 -59.78 -17.68
CA PHE A 9 -9.40 -59.58 -16.22
C PHE A 9 -8.31 -58.52 -15.84
N HIS A 10 -8.39 -58.06 -14.58
CA HIS A 10 -7.44 -57.31 -13.70
C HIS A 10 -6.05 -56.88 -14.24
N THR A 11 -5.53 -55.68 -13.93
CA THR A 11 -5.20 -55.20 -12.56
C THR A 11 -4.92 -53.69 -12.54
N ALA A 12 -5.14 -53.00 -11.41
CA ALA A 12 -4.88 -51.57 -11.26
C ALA A 12 -3.42 -51.24 -10.87
N VAL A 13 -2.89 -50.13 -11.42
CA VAL A 13 -1.79 -49.36 -10.81
C VAL A 13 -2.18 -47.88 -10.81
N SER A 14 -2.16 -47.26 -9.64
CA SER A 14 -2.40 -45.82 -9.49
C SER A 14 -1.13 -45.05 -9.90
N SER A 15 -1.30 -44.02 -10.72
CA SER A 15 -0.29 -42.96 -10.87
C SER A 15 -0.97 -41.61 -11.00
N PHE A 16 -1.09 -40.91 -9.87
CA PHE A 16 -1.47 -39.50 -9.83
C PHE A 16 -0.36 -38.66 -10.48
N TYR A 17 -0.46 -38.42 -11.78
CA TYR A 17 0.31 -37.33 -12.41
C TYR A 17 -0.30 -35.98 -12.03
N ASN A 18 0.02 -35.56 -10.80
CA ASN A 18 -0.23 -34.23 -10.31
C ASN A 18 0.65 -33.23 -11.08
N SER A 19 0.13 -32.71 -12.19
CA SER A 19 0.77 -31.73 -13.06
C SER A 19 0.91 -30.35 -12.40
N ASN A 20 1.66 -30.31 -11.30
CA ASN A 20 1.87 -29.13 -10.45
C ASN A 20 2.90 -28.17 -11.07
N GLN A 21 2.63 -27.75 -12.32
CA GLN A 21 3.32 -26.68 -13.03
C GLN A 21 2.93 -25.33 -12.42
N GLY A 22 3.32 -25.13 -11.16
CA GLY A 22 3.02 -23.94 -10.38
C GLY A 22 3.74 -22.71 -10.93
N GLN A 23 3.05 -21.97 -11.78
CA GLN A 23 3.54 -20.77 -12.46
C GLN A 23 4.34 -19.82 -11.55
N PRO A 24 5.59 -19.47 -11.91
CA PRO A 24 6.46 -18.68 -11.04
C PRO A 24 5.94 -17.25 -10.84
N GLU A 25 5.28 -16.66 -11.85
CA GLU A 25 4.82 -15.26 -11.81
C GLU A 25 3.87 -14.95 -10.63
N HIS A 26 2.92 -15.84 -10.33
CA HIS A 26 1.98 -15.67 -9.22
C HIS A 26 2.68 -15.71 -7.85
N ARG A 27 3.71 -16.55 -7.69
CA ARG A 27 4.44 -16.67 -6.42
C ARG A 27 5.29 -15.43 -6.12
N PHE A 28 5.86 -14.79 -7.14
CA PHE A 28 6.58 -13.52 -6.96
C PHE A 28 5.63 -12.35 -6.72
N ALA A 29 4.50 -12.27 -7.44
CA ALA A 29 3.49 -11.23 -7.24
C ALA A 29 2.98 -11.17 -5.79
N THR A 30 2.52 -12.30 -5.25
CA THR A 30 2.00 -12.38 -3.86
C THR A 30 3.05 -11.97 -2.82
N GLN A 31 4.34 -12.29 -3.04
CA GLN A 31 5.42 -11.88 -2.13
C GLN A 31 5.70 -10.37 -2.18
N GLU A 32 5.70 -9.75 -3.36
CA GLU A 32 5.91 -8.29 -3.45
C GLU A 32 4.71 -7.51 -2.89
N ILE A 33 3.47 -7.97 -3.12
CA ILE A 33 2.25 -7.40 -2.51
C ILE A 33 2.36 -7.46 -0.98
N ALA A 34 2.76 -8.61 -0.42
CA ALA A 34 2.96 -8.77 1.03
C ALA A 34 4.07 -7.83 1.57
N LYS A 35 5.20 -7.67 0.87
CA LYS A 35 6.28 -6.75 1.25
C LYS A 35 5.83 -5.28 1.20
N MET A 36 5.06 -4.89 0.18
CA MET A 36 4.51 -3.53 0.06
C MET A 36 3.47 -3.24 1.15
N SER A 37 2.57 -4.19 1.42
CA SER A 37 1.59 -4.11 2.51
C SER A 37 2.27 -4.01 3.90
N LYS A 38 3.38 -4.73 4.10
CA LYS A 38 4.24 -4.58 5.29
C LYS A 38 4.88 -3.20 5.35
N ALA A 39 5.50 -2.72 4.28
CA ALA A 39 6.16 -1.41 4.22
C ALA A 39 5.21 -0.22 4.47
N LEU A 40 3.93 -0.33 4.08
CA LEU A 40 2.88 0.63 4.43
C LEU A 40 2.58 0.63 5.94
N THR A 41 2.58 -0.54 6.55
CA THR A 41 2.33 -0.71 8.00
C THR A 41 3.51 -0.19 8.83
N GLU A 42 4.74 -0.51 8.41
CA GLU A 42 5.98 0.06 8.95
C GLU A 42 6.03 1.59 8.79
N PHE A 43 5.55 2.13 7.66
CA PHE A 43 5.45 3.57 7.45
C PHE A 43 4.53 4.23 8.48
N ALA A 44 3.33 3.70 8.74
CA ALA A 44 2.42 4.28 9.73
C ALA A 44 3.01 4.23 11.15
N GLN A 45 3.66 3.14 11.53
CA GLN A 45 4.38 3.03 12.81
C GLN A 45 5.51 4.07 12.93
N LEU A 46 6.33 4.22 11.88
CA LEU A 46 7.39 5.23 11.85
C LEU A 46 6.82 6.66 11.87
N ALA A 47 5.67 6.89 11.24
CA ALA A 47 5.00 8.19 11.16
C ALA A 47 4.37 8.60 12.50
N GLN A 48 3.70 7.68 13.21
CA GLN A 48 3.23 7.86 14.60
C GLN A 48 4.39 8.23 15.54
N ASN A 49 5.57 7.61 15.35
CA ASN A 49 6.77 7.92 16.13
C ASN A 49 7.48 9.23 15.72
N VAL A 50 6.97 10.01 14.75
CA VAL A 50 7.49 11.36 14.47
C VAL A 50 6.89 12.34 15.48
N LYS A 51 7.68 12.71 16.50
CA LYS A 51 7.35 13.77 17.46
C LYS A 51 6.81 15.02 16.74
N ASN A 52 5.66 15.51 17.23
CA ASN A 52 4.92 16.65 16.68
C ASN A 52 4.50 16.47 15.20
N ALA A 53 4.17 15.24 14.78
CA ALA A 53 3.62 14.99 13.45
C ALA A 53 2.23 15.63 13.21
N PRO A 54 1.23 15.49 14.10
CA PRO A 54 -0.11 16.06 13.88
C PRO A 54 -0.09 17.58 13.73
N SER A 55 0.79 18.28 14.47
CA SER A 55 0.86 19.75 14.45
C SER A 55 1.29 20.35 13.10
N LYS A 56 1.67 19.53 12.12
CA LYS A 56 1.96 19.96 10.74
C LYS A 56 0.71 19.97 9.86
N PHE A 57 -0.31 19.21 10.23
CA PHE A 57 -1.55 19.04 9.47
C PHE A 57 -2.46 20.24 9.79
N THR A 58 -2.28 21.32 9.04
CA THR A 58 -2.91 22.62 9.30
C THR A 58 -3.40 23.24 7.99
N GLY A 59 -4.38 24.16 8.06
CA GLY A 59 -4.85 24.91 6.89
C GLY A 59 -3.80 25.85 6.27
N ALA A 60 -2.69 26.10 6.96
CA ALA A 60 -1.55 26.86 6.46
C ALA A 60 -0.51 25.99 5.70
N ALA A 61 -0.69 24.68 5.65
CA ALA A 61 0.17 23.80 4.87
C ALA A 61 -0.07 24.01 3.37
N ALA A 62 0.95 24.49 2.65
CA ALA A 62 0.87 24.69 1.21
C ALA A 62 0.60 23.36 0.46
N GLU A 63 -0.33 23.36 -0.50
CA GLU A 63 -0.62 22.17 -1.29
C GLU A 63 0.63 21.68 -2.03
N GLY A 64 0.88 20.37 -1.99
CA GLY A 64 2.10 19.72 -2.48
C GLY A 64 3.28 19.74 -1.51
N SER A 65 3.20 20.40 -0.35
CA SER A 65 4.28 20.41 0.64
C SER A 65 4.34 19.12 1.46
N ARG A 66 5.55 18.58 1.68
CA ARG A 66 5.76 17.35 2.46
C ARG A 66 5.56 17.59 3.96
N LEU A 67 4.60 16.88 4.56
CA LEU A 67 4.33 16.88 6.00
C LEU A 67 5.22 15.85 6.72
N ILE A 68 5.26 14.63 6.18
CA ILE A 68 5.96 13.47 6.76
C ILE A 68 6.69 12.70 5.64
N PRO A 69 7.95 12.26 5.83
CA PRO A 69 8.85 12.59 6.94
C PRO A 69 9.42 14.02 6.84
N SER A 70 10.27 14.42 7.81
CA SER A 70 11.15 15.57 7.59
C SER A 70 12.17 15.26 6.49
N ARG A 71 12.60 16.28 5.73
CA ARG A 71 13.65 16.12 4.69
C ARG A 71 14.94 15.47 5.25
N THR A 72 15.26 15.72 6.51
CA THR A 72 16.40 15.12 7.24
C THR A 72 16.29 13.63 7.54
N LYS A 73 15.08 13.05 7.49
CA LYS A 73 14.82 11.61 7.74
C LYS A 73 14.33 10.88 6.50
N ASP A 74 14.34 11.51 5.33
CA ASP A 74 13.65 11.03 4.12
C ASP A 74 14.07 9.62 3.68
N ALA A 75 15.37 9.31 3.75
CA ALA A 75 15.94 8.01 3.38
C ALA A 75 15.59 6.83 4.33
N LEU A 76 14.86 7.10 5.42
CA LEU A 76 14.31 6.09 6.33
C LEU A 76 12.89 5.65 5.96
N PHE A 77 12.16 6.41 5.13
CA PHE A 77 10.75 6.19 4.83
C PHE A 77 10.56 5.83 3.35
N GLN A 78 9.89 4.70 3.07
CA GLN A 78 9.59 4.28 1.68
C GLN A 78 8.36 5.00 1.08
N PHE A 79 7.62 5.75 1.91
CA PHE A 79 6.48 6.58 1.51
C PHE A 79 6.61 7.97 2.13
N ARG A 80 5.88 8.95 1.59
CA ARG A 80 5.70 10.29 2.15
C ARG A 80 4.22 10.66 2.21
N VAL A 81 3.85 11.53 3.13
CA VAL A 81 2.55 12.20 3.15
C VAL A 81 2.76 13.68 2.88
N ASP A 82 2.19 14.14 1.77
CA ASP A 82 2.24 15.54 1.34
C ASP A 82 0.84 16.16 1.46
N ALA A 83 0.77 17.42 1.87
CA ALA A 83 -0.46 18.20 1.92
C ALA A 83 -1.14 18.24 0.54
N GLY A 84 -2.45 18.03 0.52
CA GLY A 84 -3.31 18.36 -0.60
C GLY A 84 -4.07 19.66 -0.33
N ARG A 85 -5.17 19.83 -1.04
CA ARG A 85 -6.06 20.98 -0.89
C ARG A 85 -6.66 21.06 0.52
N TYR A 86 -6.58 22.24 1.13
CA TYR A 86 -7.36 22.59 2.31
C TYR A 86 -8.76 23.10 1.93
N ASN A 87 -9.78 22.76 2.72
CA ASN A 87 -11.13 23.29 2.60
C ASN A 87 -11.47 24.13 3.84
N ASP A 88 -11.37 25.46 3.70
CA ASP A 88 -11.63 26.39 4.80
C ASP A 88 -13.09 26.34 5.31
N LYS A 89 -14.06 25.89 4.49
CA LYS A 89 -15.46 25.77 4.94
C LYS A 89 -15.70 24.63 5.92
N THR A 90 -14.95 23.52 5.79
CA THR A 90 -15.07 22.35 6.68
C THR A 90 -13.86 22.18 7.59
N LYS A 91 -12.89 23.10 7.54
CA LYS A 91 -11.58 23.02 8.22
C LYS A 91 -10.82 21.70 8.00
N HIS A 92 -11.08 21.02 6.88
CA HIS A 92 -10.45 19.75 6.53
C HIS A 92 -9.24 19.96 5.59
N LEU A 93 -8.15 19.24 5.86
CA LEU A 93 -6.98 19.15 4.99
C LEU A 93 -6.97 17.79 4.29
N ASN A 94 -7.09 17.77 2.96
CA ASN A 94 -6.80 16.55 2.20
C ASN A 94 -5.29 16.27 2.27
N VAL A 95 -4.89 15.01 2.43
CA VAL A 95 -3.49 14.60 2.50
C VAL A 95 -3.23 13.39 1.61
N ASN A 96 -2.09 13.39 0.91
CA ASN A 96 -1.78 12.43 -0.14
C ASN A 96 -0.58 11.58 0.28
N LEU A 97 -0.80 10.27 0.45
CA LEU A 97 0.26 9.28 0.53
C LEU A 97 0.85 9.08 -0.87
N GLN A 98 2.18 9.17 -0.98
CA GLN A 98 2.93 8.93 -2.20
C GLN A 98 4.10 8.00 -1.91
N VAL A 99 4.51 7.20 -2.89
CA VAL A 99 5.75 6.43 -2.81
C VAL A 99 6.93 7.41 -2.83
N ASN A 100 7.91 7.20 -1.94
CA ASN A 100 9.05 8.09 -1.84
C ASN A 100 10.07 7.81 -2.95
N SER A 101 10.75 8.82 -3.50
CA SER A 101 11.81 8.60 -4.50
C SER A 101 13.03 7.86 -3.92
N GLN A 102 13.18 7.88 -2.60
CA GLN A 102 14.19 7.13 -1.83
C GLN A 102 13.71 5.72 -1.42
N ALA A 103 12.56 5.24 -1.92
CA ALA A 103 12.07 3.89 -1.66
C ALA A 103 13.09 2.84 -2.13
N LYS A 104 13.33 1.80 -1.33
CA LYS A 104 14.40 0.82 -1.56
C LYS A 104 13.87 -0.43 -2.30
N SER A 105 12.62 -0.83 -2.02
CA SER A 105 11.91 -1.93 -2.70
C SER A 105 11.89 -1.75 -4.24
N PRO A 106 12.23 -2.81 -5.02
CA PRO A 106 12.08 -2.80 -6.48
C PRO A 106 10.63 -2.54 -6.93
N ALA A 107 9.65 -3.24 -6.34
CA ALA A 107 8.23 -3.07 -6.69
C ALA A 107 7.74 -1.61 -6.49
N LEU A 108 8.18 -0.93 -5.42
CA LEU A 108 7.87 0.49 -5.21
C LEU A 108 8.54 1.41 -6.24
N LYS A 109 9.78 1.12 -6.66
CA LYS A 109 10.45 1.86 -7.75
C LYS A 109 9.73 1.66 -9.08
N ASP A 110 9.28 0.44 -9.36
CA ASP A 110 8.54 0.13 -10.60
C ASP A 110 7.11 0.70 -10.58
N TRP A 111 6.48 0.81 -9.41
CA TRP A 111 5.24 1.57 -9.24
C TRP A 111 5.46 3.05 -9.57
N VAL A 112 6.54 3.68 -9.09
CA VAL A 112 6.89 5.08 -9.41
C VAL A 112 7.18 5.28 -10.90
N LYS A 113 7.88 4.35 -11.55
CA LYS A 113 8.09 4.39 -13.02
C LYS A 113 6.76 4.39 -13.79
N LYS A 114 5.77 3.60 -13.32
CA LYS A 114 4.44 3.47 -13.96
C LYS A 114 3.48 4.62 -13.64
N ASN A 115 3.55 5.21 -12.44
CA ASN A 115 2.57 6.17 -11.91
C ASN A 115 3.11 7.60 -11.75
N THR A 116 4.35 7.86 -12.17
CA THR A 116 5.14 9.10 -11.97
C THR A 116 5.57 9.39 -10.52
N THR A 117 6.57 10.26 -10.37
CA THR A 117 7.15 10.72 -9.08
C THR A 117 6.21 11.52 -8.19
N HIS A 118 5.05 11.93 -8.72
CA HIS A 118 3.96 12.62 -8.00
C HIS A 118 2.69 11.76 -7.92
N GLY A 119 2.79 10.46 -8.28
CA GLY A 119 1.69 9.51 -8.23
C GLY A 119 1.11 9.40 -6.82
N LYS A 120 -0.13 9.88 -6.65
CA LYS A 120 -0.90 9.74 -5.42
C LYS A 120 -1.29 8.28 -5.24
N LEU A 121 -0.74 7.63 -4.22
CA LEU A 121 -1.07 6.25 -3.88
C LEU A 121 -2.43 6.22 -3.18
N ALA A 122 -2.57 6.96 -2.08
CA ALA A 122 -3.83 7.15 -1.38
C ALA A 122 -4.05 8.63 -1.06
N THR A 123 -5.31 9.02 -0.88
CA THR A 123 -5.70 10.33 -0.36
C THR A 123 -6.69 10.12 0.76
N ALA A 124 -6.49 10.77 1.89
CA ALA A 124 -7.39 10.78 3.04
C ALA A 124 -7.64 12.23 3.49
N THR A 125 -8.55 12.42 4.43
CA THR A 125 -8.95 13.76 4.91
C THR A 125 -8.67 13.88 6.41
N PHE A 126 -7.94 14.91 6.81
CA PHE A 126 -7.62 15.23 8.21
C PHE A 126 -8.41 16.45 8.69
N ASP A 127 -9.15 16.32 9.79
CA ASP A 127 -9.80 17.43 10.46
C ASP A 127 -8.79 18.30 11.24
N THR A 128 -8.58 19.55 10.81
CA THR A 128 -7.65 20.47 11.50
C THR A 128 -8.22 21.07 12.79
N THR A 129 -9.51 20.87 13.04
CA THR A 129 -10.25 21.29 14.23
C THR A 129 -10.51 20.18 15.26
N ALA A 130 -10.11 18.93 14.98
CA ALA A 130 -10.23 17.83 15.93
C ALA A 130 -9.59 18.14 17.29
N GLU A 131 -10.28 17.78 18.38
CA GLU A 131 -9.83 18.00 19.76
C GLU A 131 -8.59 17.15 20.07
N ASP A 132 -8.66 15.83 19.81
CA ASP A 132 -7.52 14.93 19.84
C ASP A 132 -6.91 14.77 18.44
N LYS A 133 -5.83 15.52 18.21
CA LYS A 133 -5.10 15.52 16.93
C LYS A 133 -4.21 14.30 16.75
N ASP A 134 -3.83 13.60 17.81
CA ASP A 134 -3.02 12.38 17.74
C ASP A 134 -3.89 11.15 17.39
N ALA A 135 -5.13 11.10 17.91
CA ALA A 135 -6.15 10.14 17.48
C ALA A 135 -6.60 10.38 16.03
N GLU A 136 -6.90 11.62 15.64
CA GLU A 136 -7.26 11.96 14.26
C GLU A 136 -6.11 11.68 13.28
N TYR A 137 -4.86 12.01 13.65
CA TYR A 137 -3.68 11.65 12.87
C TYR A 137 -3.53 10.14 12.70
N THR A 138 -3.77 9.38 13.77
CA THR A 138 -3.75 7.91 13.76
C THR A 138 -4.85 7.33 12.86
N ARG A 139 -6.07 7.89 12.90
CA ARG A 139 -7.17 7.53 12.01
C ARG A 139 -6.78 7.73 10.55
N VAL A 140 -6.24 8.90 10.20
CA VAL A 140 -5.81 9.26 8.84
C VAL A 140 -4.65 8.39 8.36
N LEU A 141 -3.67 8.07 9.20
CA LEU A 141 -2.60 7.12 8.84
C LEU A 141 -3.16 5.72 8.54
N ASN A 142 -4.08 5.23 9.35
CA ASN A 142 -4.72 3.92 9.13
C ASN A 142 -5.57 3.90 7.85
N GLU A 143 -6.28 4.98 7.55
CA GLU A 143 -7.04 5.18 6.30
C GLU A 143 -6.11 5.17 5.07
N LEU A 144 -5.01 5.94 5.10
CA LEU A 144 -3.99 5.95 4.04
C LEU A 144 -3.32 4.59 3.86
N VAL A 145 -3.08 3.83 4.93
CA VAL A 145 -2.54 2.46 4.85
C VAL A 145 -3.54 1.49 4.24
N LYS A 146 -4.84 1.59 4.58
CA LYS A 146 -5.90 0.77 3.96
C LYS A 146 -5.97 1.03 2.46
N LEU A 147 -6.23 2.27 2.07
CA LEU A 147 -6.34 2.70 0.67
C LEU A 147 -5.03 2.43 -0.12
N GLY A 148 -3.87 2.55 0.54
CA GLY A 148 -2.58 2.22 -0.05
C GLY A 148 -2.40 0.73 -0.32
N LYS A 149 -2.92 -0.15 0.53
CA LYS A 149 -2.93 -1.61 0.31
C LYS A 149 -3.87 -1.98 -0.83
N GLU A 150 -5.05 -1.38 -0.88
CA GLU A 150 -6.06 -1.56 -1.95
C GLU A 150 -5.61 -1.08 -3.33
N LYS A 151 -4.46 -0.38 -3.44
CA LYS A 151 -3.84 0.06 -4.71
C LYS A 151 -2.46 -0.54 -4.99
N LEU A 152 -1.97 -1.45 -4.13
CA LEU A 152 -0.72 -2.19 -4.32
C LEU A 152 -0.90 -3.72 -4.35
N GLY A 153 -2.11 -4.22 -4.07
CA GLY A 153 -2.55 -5.59 -4.32
C GLY A 153 -3.56 -5.67 -5.45
#